data_AF-A0A0L8HFU4-F1
#
_entry.id   AF-A0A0L8HFU4-F1
#
_cell.length_a   1.000
_cell.length_b   1.000
_cell.length_c   1.000
_cell.angle_alpha   90.00
_cell.angle_beta   90.00
_cell.angle_gamma   90.00
#
_symmetry.space_group_name_H-M   'P 1'
#
loop_
_entity.id
_entity.type
_entity.pdbx_description
1 polymer ?
#
loop_
_entity_poly.entity_id
_entity_poly.type
_entity_poly.pdbx_seq_one_letter_code
_entity_poly.pdbx_strand_id
1 'polypeptide(L)'
;MSLVITVYLIANIAYLGVLSPFEMLKSTAVAVTFAEQTLGPASWIMPILIAISVIGMINGTSLSMSRLFFVGAQNNHMPKIISMITRKNLTPAPSLLIILILSLSYQQSGDIFFLIEMEGFGFATVLVMVFAGQVYLRRKEPKLPRPIKVPVALPIILFFVSLIIVALTFYEKPHESLFAAGIVAVGCIIYLFCVRWKNKPLIIRTSLYKITCVLQKTLDVVEVDVDEELNWD
;
A
#
# COMPACT_ATOMS: atom_id res chain seq x y z
N MET A 1 9.60 11.69 -14.09
CA MET A 1 10.04 10.29 -14.25
C MET A 1 11.49 10.19 -14.70
N SER A 2 11.92 10.86 -15.77
CA SER A 2 13.34 10.86 -16.21
C SER A 2 14.32 11.26 -15.10
N LEU A 3 14.05 12.33 -14.35
CA LEU A 3 14.89 12.78 -13.24
C LEU A 3 15.10 11.67 -12.19
N VAL A 4 14.03 10.96 -11.83
CA VAL A 4 14.09 9.86 -10.86
C VAL A 4 15.01 8.77 -11.39
N ILE A 5 14.80 8.31 -12.63
CA ILE A 5 15.63 7.29 -13.27
C ILE A 5 17.11 7.72 -13.26
N THR A 6 17.41 8.96 -13.63
CA THR A 6 18.79 9.48 -13.64
C THR A 6 19.42 9.45 -12.25
N VAL A 7 18.70 9.88 -11.20
CA VAL A 7 19.21 9.86 -9.82
C VAL A 7 19.49 8.42 -9.36
N TYR A 8 18.60 7.47 -9.67
CA TYR A 8 18.80 6.06 -9.34
C TYR A 8 20.01 5.48 -10.08
N LEU A 9 20.21 5.82 -11.36
CA LEU A 9 21.36 5.35 -12.13
C LEU A 9 22.68 5.92 -11.58
N ILE A 10 22.73 7.22 -11.28
CA ILE A 10 23.91 7.87 -10.69
C ILE A 10 24.26 7.23 -9.34
N ALA A 11 23.26 6.96 -8.50
CA ALA A 11 23.47 6.29 -7.22
C ALA A 11 24.05 4.87 -7.38
N ASN A 12 23.53 4.08 -8.32
CA ASN A 12 24.06 2.74 -8.60
C ASN A 12 25.49 2.78 -9.15
N ILE A 13 25.80 3.74 -10.03
CA ILE A 13 27.16 3.94 -10.55
C ILE A 13 28.11 4.33 -9.40
N ALA A 14 27.67 5.19 -8.48
CA ALA A 14 28.46 5.55 -7.31
C ALA A 14 28.72 4.35 -6.39
N TYR A 15 27.72 3.52 -6.13
CA TYR A 15 27.90 2.30 -5.32
C TYR A 15 28.88 1.32 -5.95
N LEU A 16 28.71 0.99 -7.24
CA LEU A 16 29.59 0.06 -7.94
C LEU A 16 31.00 0.61 -8.21
N GLY A 17 31.16 1.93 -8.19
CA GLY A 17 32.47 2.57 -8.31
C GLY A 17 33.33 2.46 -7.05
N VAL A 18 32.71 2.22 -5.89
CA VAL A 18 33.41 2.13 -4.59
C VAL A 18 33.37 0.70 -4.03
N LEU A 19 32.20 0.06 -4.07
CA LEU A 19 31.99 -1.26 -3.51
C LEU A 19 32.09 -2.33 -4.59
N SER A 20 32.73 -3.45 -4.26
CA SER A 20 32.66 -4.65 -5.10
C SER A 20 31.27 -5.31 -4.99
N PRO A 21 30.81 -6.03 -6.04
CA PRO A 21 29.53 -6.76 -5.98
C PRO A 21 29.44 -7.73 -4.81
N PHE A 22 30.56 -8.33 -4.41
CA PHE A 22 30.62 -9.25 -3.27
C PHE A 22 30.36 -8.53 -1.93
N GLU A 23 30.91 -7.34 -1.73
CA GLU A 23 30.66 -6.54 -0.53
C GLU A 23 29.21 -6.06 -0.46
N MET A 24 28.62 -5.69 -1.61
CA MET A 24 27.21 -5.29 -1.68
C MET A 24 26.27 -6.43 -1.27
N LEU A 25 26.53 -7.66 -1.73
CA LEU A 25 25.71 -8.83 -1.39
C LEU A 25 25.83 -9.24 0.08
N LYS A 26 26.99 -8.98 0.71
CA LYS A 26 27.23 -9.28 2.12
C LYS A 26 26.67 -8.20 3.05
N SER A 27 26.53 -6.97 2.58
CA SER A 27 26.07 -5.84 3.38
C SER A 27 24.55 -5.86 3.56
N THR A 28 24.10 -5.74 4.82
CA THR A 28 22.68 -5.52 5.14
C THR A 28 22.23 -4.09 4.83
N ALA A 29 23.16 -3.14 4.77
CA ALA A 29 22.90 -1.73 4.52
C ALA A 29 23.98 -1.13 3.61
N VAL A 30 23.83 -1.36 2.31
CA VAL A 30 24.80 -0.96 1.27
C VAL A 30 25.22 0.51 1.38
N ALA A 31 24.28 1.41 1.67
CA ALA A 31 24.55 2.85 1.81
C ALA A 31 25.46 3.18 3.00
N VAL A 32 25.37 2.43 4.10
CA VAL A 32 26.23 2.62 5.29
C VAL A 32 27.63 2.10 5.01
N THR A 33 27.75 0.92 4.39
CA THR A 33 29.05 0.37 3.98
C THR A 33 29.75 1.28 2.97
N PHE A 34 29.00 1.87 2.05
CA PHE A 34 29.53 2.90 1.14
C PHE A 34 30.09 4.10 1.92
N ALA A 35 29.32 4.63 2.89
CA ALA A 35 29.76 5.76 3.69
C ALA A 35 31.00 5.47 4.55
N GLU A 36 31.13 4.26 5.08
CA GLU A 36 32.33 3.83 5.82
C GLU A 36 33.58 3.86 4.94
N GLN A 37 33.47 3.41 3.69
CA GLN A 37 34.61 3.41 2.76
C GLN A 37 34.92 4.79 2.18
N THR A 38 33.93 5.68 2.01
CA THR A 38 34.16 7.00 1.38
C THR A 38 34.37 8.16 2.35
N LEU A 39 33.60 8.20 3.45
CA LEU A 39 33.53 9.35 4.36
C LEU A 39 34.40 9.20 5.61
N GLY A 40 34.95 8.01 5.86
CA GLY A 40 35.80 7.71 7.01
C GLY A 40 35.17 8.18 8.34
N PRO A 41 35.75 9.19 9.02
CA PRO A 41 35.24 9.68 10.32
C PRO A 41 33.84 10.30 10.27
N ALA A 42 33.33 10.67 9.09
CA ALA A 42 32.00 11.24 8.91
C ALA A 42 30.92 10.20 8.52
N SER A 43 31.23 8.89 8.57
CA SER A 43 30.30 7.81 8.18
C SER A 43 29.01 7.79 9.01
N TRP A 44 29.05 8.26 10.26
CA TRP A 44 27.90 8.34 11.17
C TRP A 44 26.77 9.25 10.68
N ILE A 45 27.05 10.17 9.75
CA ILE A 45 26.02 11.06 9.17
C ILE A 45 25.06 10.26 8.29
N MET A 46 25.56 9.25 7.58
CA MET A 46 24.78 8.47 6.62
C MET A 46 23.57 7.76 7.26
N PRO A 47 23.71 6.95 8.33
CA PRO A 47 22.55 6.30 8.96
C PRO A 47 21.54 7.31 9.52
N ILE A 48 21.96 8.50 9.97
CA ILE A 48 21.03 9.55 10.43
C ILE A 48 20.20 10.09 9.26
N LEU A 49 20.82 10.39 8.13
CA LEU A 49 20.11 10.87 6.94
C LEU A 49 19.12 9.81 6.42
N ILE A 50 19.54 8.55 6.40
CA ILE A 50 18.67 7.42 6.02
C ILE A 50 17.49 7.33 7.00
N ALA A 51 17.74 7.40 8.31
CA ALA A 51 16.68 7.34 9.32
C ALA A 51 15.66 8.48 9.16
N ILE A 52 16.10 9.71 8.94
CA ILE A 52 15.21 10.87 8.69
C ILE A 52 14.35 10.62 7.44
N SER A 53 14.95 10.09 6.37
CA SER A 53 14.23 9.75 5.14
C SER A 53 13.16 8.67 5.36
N VAL A 54 13.49 7.60 6.07
CA VAL A 54 12.57 6.50 6.39
C VAL A 54 11.42 6.97 7.29
N ILE A 55 11.69 7.81 8.30
CA ILE A 55 10.65 8.42 9.14
C ILE A 55 9.69 9.26 8.29
N GLY A 56 10.21 10.06 7.36
CA GLY A 56 9.41 10.84 6.43
C GLY A 56 8.50 9.96 5.55
N MET A 57 9.07 8.88 5.01
CA MET A 57 8.33 7.90 4.20
C MET A 57 7.20 7.24 5.00
N ILE A 58 7.47 6.72 6.20
CA ILE A 58 6.49 6.04 7.05
C ILE A 58 5.33 6.97 7.43
N ASN A 59 5.62 8.23 7.73
CA ASN A 59 4.59 9.21 8.03
C ASN A 59 3.71 9.48 6.80
N GLY A 60 4.32 9.71 5.63
CA GLY A 60 3.60 9.97 4.38
C GLY A 60 2.71 8.79 3.94
N THR A 61 3.20 7.56 4.05
CA THR A 61 2.43 6.36 3.71
C THR A 61 1.30 6.10 4.71
N SER A 62 1.53 6.32 6.01
CA SER A 62 0.49 6.16 7.04
C SER A 62 -0.67 7.14 6.84
N LEU A 63 -0.37 8.40 6.51
CA LEU A 63 -1.39 9.41 6.18
C LEU A 63 -2.15 9.06 4.90
N SER A 64 -1.48 8.54 3.88
CA SER A 64 -2.12 8.16 2.61
C SER A 64 -3.03 6.93 2.78
N MET A 65 -2.56 5.90 3.48
CA MET A 65 -3.32 4.67 3.73
C MET A 65 -4.53 4.91 4.63
N SER A 66 -4.40 5.76 5.66
CA SER A 66 -5.54 6.07 6.54
C SER A 66 -6.71 6.70 5.78
N ARG A 67 -6.43 7.56 4.78
CA ARG A 67 -7.45 8.11 3.88
C ARG A 67 -8.08 7.05 2.99
N LEU A 68 -7.30 6.10 2.48
CA LEU A 68 -7.81 4.99 1.68
C LEU A 68 -8.83 4.16 2.48
N PHE A 69 -8.48 3.78 3.71
CA PHE A 69 -9.37 3.04 4.61
C PHE A 69 -10.62 3.84 4.99
N PHE A 70 -10.45 5.12 5.27
CA PHE A 70 -11.54 6.04 5.60
C PHE A 70 -12.56 6.14 4.45
N VAL A 71 -12.12 6.41 3.23
CA VAL A 71 -13.00 6.50 2.04
C VAL A 71 -13.60 5.14 1.67
N GLY A 72 -12.85 4.05 1.86
CA GLY A 72 -13.37 2.70 1.66
C GLY A 72 -14.54 2.38 2.61
N ALA A 73 -14.44 2.80 3.86
CA ALA A 73 -15.51 2.64 4.85
C ALA A 73 -16.73 3.55 4.58
N GLN A 74 -16.52 4.78 4.11
CA GLN A 74 -17.63 5.66 3.70
C GLN A 74 -18.46 5.08 2.55
N ASN A 75 -17.79 4.43 1.58
CA ASN A 75 -18.47 3.73 0.48
C ASN A 75 -19.10 2.38 0.89
N ASN A 76 -19.25 2.11 2.19
CA ASN A 76 -19.76 0.87 2.76
C ASN A 76 -18.96 -0.39 2.35
N HIS A 77 -17.70 -0.25 1.91
CA HIS A 77 -16.84 -1.39 1.58
C HIS A 77 -16.12 -1.96 2.81
N MET A 78 -16.24 -1.31 3.97
CA MET A 78 -15.63 -1.71 5.24
C MET A 78 -16.55 -1.31 6.42
N PRO A 79 -16.32 -1.83 7.65
CA PRO A 79 -17.08 -1.42 8.83
C PRO A 79 -17.03 0.09 9.09
N LYS A 80 -18.18 0.71 9.40
CA LYS A 80 -18.33 2.16 9.60
C LYS A 80 -17.42 2.77 10.67
N ILE A 81 -16.99 1.98 11.66
CA ILE A 81 -16.05 2.45 12.69
C ILE A 81 -14.73 2.97 12.10
N ILE A 82 -14.33 2.46 10.94
CA ILE A 82 -13.07 2.82 10.26
C ILE A 82 -13.15 4.23 9.67
N SER A 83 -14.35 4.67 9.25
CA SER A 83 -14.62 6.03 8.76
C SER A 83 -14.91 7.05 9.86
N MET A 84 -14.77 6.70 11.15
CA MET A 84 -15.00 7.65 12.24
C MET A 84 -13.74 8.46 12.57
N ILE A 85 -13.95 9.71 12.99
CA ILE A 85 -12.87 10.65 13.35
C ILE A 85 -12.91 10.99 14.83
N THR A 86 -11.75 11.24 15.43
CA THR A 86 -11.67 11.67 16.83
C THR A 86 -12.17 13.10 16.99
N ARG A 87 -12.96 13.35 18.03
CA ARG A 87 -13.61 14.65 18.26
C ARG A 87 -12.64 15.82 18.45
N LYS A 88 -11.53 15.60 19.16
CA LYS A 88 -10.58 16.67 19.53
C LYS A 88 -9.63 17.06 18.39
N ASN A 89 -9.11 16.06 17.67
CA ASN A 89 -8.02 16.26 16.71
C ASN A 89 -8.45 16.06 15.25
N LEU A 90 -9.71 15.66 15.01
CA LEU A 90 -10.27 15.39 13.68
C LEU A 90 -9.44 14.39 12.85
N THR A 91 -8.78 13.45 13.53
CA THR A 91 -7.95 12.42 12.91
C THR A 91 -8.70 11.08 12.82
N PRO A 92 -8.49 10.28 11.75
CA PRO A 92 -9.10 8.96 11.61
C PRO A 92 -8.36 7.93 12.47
N ALA A 93 -8.49 8.03 13.80
CA ALA A 93 -7.80 7.19 14.77
C ALA A 93 -8.05 5.68 14.57
N PRO A 94 -9.28 5.19 14.30
CA PRO A 94 -9.52 3.76 14.09
C PRO A 94 -8.79 3.21 12.87
N SER A 95 -8.73 3.98 11.77
CA SER A 95 -7.97 3.61 10.57
C SER A 95 -6.46 3.51 10.86
N LEU A 96 -5.91 4.47 11.61
CA LEU A 96 -4.50 4.46 12.00
C LEU A 96 -4.15 3.28 12.90
N LEU A 97 -5.03 2.90 13.84
CA LEU A 97 -4.84 1.74 14.70
C LEU A 97 -4.81 0.43 13.90
N ILE A 98 -5.68 0.28 12.89
CA ILE A 98 -5.66 -0.90 12.02
C ILE A 98 -4.34 -0.97 11.24
N ILE A 99 -3.88 0.14 10.67
CA ILE A 99 -2.58 0.20 9.99
C ILE A 99 -1.45 -0.18 10.96
N LEU A 100 -1.47 0.35 12.18
CA LEU A 100 -0.45 0.03 13.20
C LEU A 100 -0.45 -1.47 13.54
N ILE A 101 -1.61 -2.07 13.79
CA ILE A 101 -1.73 -3.49 14.11
C ILE A 101 -1.22 -4.35 12.94
N LEU A 102 -1.60 -4.01 11.71
CA LEU A 102 -1.13 -4.72 10.52
C LEU A 102 0.39 -4.58 10.34
N SER A 103 0.94 -3.38 10.48
CA SER A 103 2.39 -3.14 10.40
C SER A 103 3.17 -3.94 11.44
N LEU A 104 2.69 -3.97 12.70
CA LEU A 104 3.30 -4.77 13.77
C LEU A 104 3.22 -6.27 13.47
N SER A 105 2.14 -6.74 12.83
CA SER A 105 2.02 -8.15 12.42
C SER A 105 3.03 -8.53 11.33
N TYR A 106 3.22 -7.68 10.32
CA TYR A 106 4.19 -7.94 9.25
C TYR A 106 5.65 -7.87 9.72
N GLN A 107 5.93 -7.03 10.73
CA GLN A 107 7.26 -6.92 11.31
C GLN A 107 7.76 -8.22 11.98
N GLN A 108 6.86 -9.16 12.29
CA GLN A 108 7.23 -10.47 12.85
C GLN A 108 7.87 -11.43 11.84
N SER A 109 7.76 -11.16 10.52
CA SER A 109 8.25 -12.07 9.47
C SER A 109 9.77 -12.26 9.45
N GLY A 110 10.56 -11.34 10.03
CA GLY A 110 12.01 -11.48 10.21
C GLY A 110 12.86 -11.38 8.93
N ASP A 111 12.29 -11.59 7.75
CA ASP A 111 12.95 -11.49 6.45
C ASP A 111 12.34 -10.36 5.59
N ILE A 112 13.16 -9.36 5.28
CA ILE A 112 12.77 -8.21 4.47
C ILE A 112 12.55 -8.62 3.00
N PHE A 113 13.31 -9.59 2.48
CA PHE A 113 13.15 -10.03 1.10
C PHE A 113 11.81 -10.74 0.88
N PHE A 114 11.38 -11.55 1.84
CA PHE A 114 10.03 -12.13 1.84
C PHE A 114 8.94 -11.06 1.70
N LEU A 115 9.05 -9.97 2.46
CA LEU A 115 8.08 -8.86 2.40
C LEU A 115 8.13 -8.11 1.06
N ILE A 116 9.33 -7.89 0.51
CA ILE A 116 9.51 -7.22 -0.79
C ILE A 116 8.87 -8.05 -1.91
N GLU A 117 9.10 -9.36 -1.94
CA GLU A 117 8.53 -10.24 -2.97
C GLU A 117 7.01 -10.31 -2.88
N MET A 118 6.48 -10.42 -1.65
CA MET A 118 5.04 -10.41 -1.39
C MET A 118 4.38 -9.09 -1.83
N GLU A 119 4.98 -7.95 -1.49
CA GLU A 119 4.51 -6.62 -1.91
C GLU A 119 4.59 -6.46 -3.43
N GLY A 120 5.72 -6.85 -4.03
CA GLY A 120 5.95 -6.79 -5.47
C GLY A 120 4.91 -7.58 -6.26
N PHE A 121 4.61 -8.81 -5.83
CA PHE A 121 3.54 -9.63 -6.43
C PHE A 121 2.17 -8.95 -6.30
N GLY A 122 1.83 -8.46 -5.11
CA GLY A 122 0.55 -7.78 -4.87
C GLY A 122 0.39 -6.52 -5.72
N PHE A 123 1.41 -5.67 -5.77
CA PHE A 123 1.42 -4.44 -6.55
C PHE A 123 1.34 -4.72 -8.05
N ALA A 124 2.13 -5.68 -8.56
CA ALA A 124 2.08 -6.08 -9.96
C ALA A 124 0.70 -6.63 -10.36
N THR A 125 0.06 -7.43 -9.49
CA THR A 125 -1.30 -7.95 -9.71
C THR A 125 -2.33 -6.82 -9.79
N VAL A 126 -2.23 -5.81 -8.93
CA VAL A 126 -3.09 -4.61 -9.00
C VAL A 126 -2.87 -3.86 -10.30
N LEU A 127 -1.62 -3.68 -10.75
CA LEU A 127 -1.31 -3.03 -12.02
C LEU A 127 -1.90 -3.78 -13.22
N VAL A 128 -1.83 -5.12 -13.24
CA VAL A 128 -2.48 -5.94 -14.28
C VAL A 128 -3.98 -5.61 -14.35
N MET A 129 -4.67 -5.57 -13.21
CA MET A 129 -6.09 -5.22 -13.13
C MET A 129 -6.37 -3.78 -13.60
N VAL A 130 -5.53 -2.82 -13.21
CA VAL A 130 -5.66 -1.41 -13.60
C VAL A 130 -5.51 -1.24 -15.11
N PHE A 131 -4.47 -1.84 -15.72
CA PHE A 131 -4.26 -1.72 -17.17
C PHE A 131 -5.33 -2.49 -17.97
N ALA A 132 -5.75 -3.66 -17.50
CA ALA A 132 -6.89 -4.38 -18.08
C ALA A 132 -8.17 -3.53 -18.03
N GLY A 133 -8.46 -2.93 -16.88
CA GLY A 133 -9.59 -2.02 -16.68
C GLY A 133 -9.53 -0.81 -17.61
N GLN A 134 -8.35 -0.21 -17.79
CA GLN A 134 -8.18 0.91 -18.71
C GLN A 134 -8.45 0.53 -20.16
N VAL A 135 -7.95 -0.63 -20.62
CA VAL A 135 -8.21 -1.15 -21.97
C VAL A 135 -9.70 -1.48 -22.14
N TYR A 136 -10.32 -2.08 -21.12
CA TYR A 136 -11.74 -2.41 -21.10
C TYR A 136 -12.63 -1.16 -21.20
N LEU A 137 -12.36 -0.14 -20.37
CA LEU A 137 -13.14 1.11 -20.35
C LEU A 137 -13.00 1.90 -21.66
N ARG A 138 -11.86 1.76 -22.35
CA ARG A 138 -11.69 2.32 -23.70
C ARG A 138 -12.62 1.71 -24.74
N ARG A 139 -12.96 0.42 -24.60
CA ARG A 139 -13.89 -0.28 -25.50
C ARG A 139 -15.35 -0.07 -25.09
N LYS A 140 -15.66 -0.17 -23.80
CA LYS A 140 -17.04 -0.12 -23.31
C LYS A 140 -17.63 1.29 -23.32
N GLU A 141 -16.86 2.29 -22.90
CA GLU A 141 -17.35 3.66 -22.71
C GLU A 141 -16.44 4.66 -23.45
N PRO A 142 -16.47 4.67 -24.80
CA PRO A 142 -15.58 5.52 -25.59
C PRO A 142 -15.92 7.02 -25.51
N LYS A 143 -17.16 7.36 -25.13
CA LYS A 143 -17.68 8.73 -25.10
C LYS A 143 -17.36 9.51 -23.82
N LEU A 144 -16.76 8.88 -22.80
CA LEU A 144 -16.37 9.57 -21.58
C LEU A 144 -15.39 10.73 -21.89
N PRO A 145 -15.56 11.91 -21.26
CA PRO A 145 -14.62 13.01 -21.42
C PRO A 145 -13.26 12.59 -20.86
N ARG A 146 -12.23 12.57 -21.72
CA ARG A 146 -10.86 12.19 -21.38
C ARG A 146 -9.94 13.39 -21.64
N PRO A 147 -9.61 14.20 -20.62
CA PRO A 147 -8.73 15.36 -20.76
C PRO A 147 -7.33 14.98 -21.27
N ILE A 148 -6.84 13.81 -20.88
CA ILE A 148 -5.55 13.26 -21.31
C ILE A 148 -5.79 11.96 -22.08
N LYS A 149 -5.35 11.92 -23.34
CA LYS A 149 -5.46 10.75 -24.21
C LYS A 149 -4.07 10.21 -24.52
N VAL A 150 -3.75 9.05 -23.95
CA VAL A 150 -2.56 8.28 -24.34
C VAL A 150 -2.91 7.24 -25.41
N PRO A 151 -1.96 6.86 -26.30
CA PRO A 151 -2.14 5.79 -27.28
C PRO A 151 -2.57 4.48 -26.61
N VAL A 152 -3.49 3.74 -27.24
CA VAL A 152 -4.03 2.47 -26.70
C VAL A 152 -2.96 1.38 -26.63
N ALA A 153 -1.94 1.45 -27.48
CA ALA A 153 -0.81 0.53 -27.44
C ALA A 153 -0.08 0.56 -26.09
N LEU A 154 0.05 1.72 -25.45
CA LEU A 154 0.81 1.85 -24.20
C LEU A 154 0.18 1.04 -23.04
N PRO A 155 -1.13 1.17 -22.73
CA PRO A 155 -1.78 0.32 -21.74
C PRO A 155 -1.72 -1.18 -22.04
N ILE A 156 -1.76 -1.56 -23.32
CA ILE A 156 -1.66 -2.96 -23.75
C ILE A 156 -0.25 -3.50 -23.47
N ILE A 157 0.79 -2.75 -23.83
CA ILE A 157 2.18 -3.12 -23.56
C ILE A 157 2.40 -3.24 -22.04
N LEU A 158 1.96 -2.26 -21.26
CA LEU A 158 2.10 -2.27 -19.80
C LEU A 158 1.33 -3.42 -19.14
N PHE A 159 0.16 -3.78 -19.68
CA PHE A 159 -0.58 -4.98 -19.26
C PHE A 159 0.25 -6.24 -19.47
N PHE A 160 0.83 -6.45 -20.65
CA PHE A 160 1.66 -7.64 -20.90
C PHE A 160 2.94 -7.65 -20.06
N VAL A 161 3.60 -6.50 -19.88
CA VAL A 161 4.80 -6.40 -19.04
C VAL A 161 4.46 -6.76 -17.58
N SER A 162 3.40 -6.17 -17.02
CA SER A 162 2.97 -6.49 -15.65
C SER A 162 2.51 -7.94 -15.51
N LEU A 163 1.84 -8.50 -16.52
CA LEU A 163 1.44 -9.91 -16.53
C LEU A 163 2.65 -10.86 -16.52
N ILE A 164 3.69 -10.54 -17.31
CA ILE A 164 4.94 -11.31 -17.31
C ILE A 164 5.62 -11.22 -15.95
N ILE A 165 5.67 -10.03 -15.33
CA ILE A 165 6.24 -9.86 -13.98
C ILE A 165 5.51 -10.75 -12.97
N VAL A 166 4.17 -10.74 -12.97
CA VAL A 166 3.37 -11.61 -12.08
C VAL A 166 3.65 -13.10 -12.34
N ALA A 167 3.77 -13.51 -13.60
CA ALA A 167 4.06 -14.89 -13.94
C ALA A 167 5.46 -15.32 -13.48
N LEU A 168 6.46 -14.44 -13.64
CA LEU A 168 7.84 -14.70 -13.21
C LEU A 168 7.97 -14.74 -11.69
N THR A 169 7.36 -13.79 -10.96
CA THR A 169 7.40 -13.79 -9.49
C THR A 169 6.69 -15.02 -8.93
N PHE A 170 5.58 -15.45 -9.54
CA PHE A 170 4.91 -16.69 -9.16
C PHE A 170 5.76 -17.94 -9.43
N TYR A 171 6.55 -17.94 -10.52
CA TYR A 171 7.42 -19.06 -10.87
C TYR A 171 8.67 -19.14 -9.97
N GLU A 172 9.34 -18.01 -9.72
CA GLU A 172 10.58 -17.97 -8.94
C GLU A 172 10.34 -18.02 -7.42
N LYS A 173 9.26 -17.39 -6.95
CA LYS A 173 8.90 -17.23 -5.52
C LYS A 173 7.43 -17.65 -5.27
N PRO A 174 7.09 -18.94 -5.46
CA PRO A 174 5.72 -19.40 -5.37
C PRO A 174 5.15 -19.33 -3.95
N HIS A 175 5.97 -19.53 -2.91
CA HIS A 175 5.50 -19.53 -1.52
C HIS A 175 5.04 -18.13 -1.08
N GLU A 176 5.85 -17.12 -1.36
CA GLU A 176 5.59 -15.70 -1.13
C GLU A 176 4.35 -15.24 -1.88
N SER A 177 4.25 -15.62 -3.15
CA SER A 177 3.13 -15.28 -4.02
C SER A 177 1.82 -15.92 -3.57
N LEU A 178 1.85 -17.18 -3.13
CA LEU A 178 0.69 -17.87 -2.57
C LEU A 178 0.24 -17.24 -1.26
N PHE A 179 1.17 -16.80 -0.41
CA PHE A 179 0.82 -16.08 0.82
C PHE A 179 0.13 -14.75 0.51
N ALA A 180 0.68 -13.97 -0.43
CA ALA A 180 0.05 -12.74 -0.92
C ALA A 180 -1.37 -12.98 -1.47
N ALA A 181 -1.53 -14.00 -2.32
CA ALA A 181 -2.82 -14.40 -2.86
C ALA A 181 -3.81 -14.86 -1.76
N GLY A 182 -3.30 -15.55 -0.74
CA GLY A 182 -4.06 -15.94 0.45
C GLY A 182 -4.59 -14.74 1.23
N ILE A 183 -3.78 -13.71 1.43
CA ILE A 183 -4.21 -12.46 2.08
C ILE A 183 -5.33 -11.78 1.27
N VAL A 184 -5.19 -11.73 -0.05
CA VAL A 184 -6.24 -11.19 -0.94
C VAL A 184 -7.52 -12.02 -0.82
N ALA A 185 -7.41 -13.35 -0.81
CA ALA A 185 -8.56 -14.24 -0.65
C ALA A 185 -9.26 -14.04 0.70
N VAL A 186 -8.51 -13.89 1.79
CA VAL A 186 -9.07 -13.55 3.12
C VAL A 186 -9.79 -12.21 3.06
N GLY A 187 -9.22 -11.19 2.41
CA GLY A 187 -9.88 -9.91 2.17
C GLY A 187 -11.20 -10.05 1.41
N CYS A 188 -11.24 -10.86 0.36
CA CYS A 188 -12.46 -11.16 -0.39
C CYS A 188 -13.52 -11.86 0.48
N ILE A 189 -13.11 -12.83 1.30
CA ILE A 189 -14.01 -13.52 2.24
C ILE A 189 -14.59 -12.51 3.25
N ILE A 190 -13.74 -11.67 3.84
CA ILE A 190 -14.18 -10.61 4.76
C ILE A 190 -15.18 -9.67 4.07
N TYR A 191 -14.93 -9.27 2.83
CA TYR A 191 -15.85 -8.43 2.07
C TYR A 191 -17.22 -9.12 1.87
N LEU A 192 -17.23 -10.41 1.51
CA LEU A 192 -18.48 -11.17 1.32
C LEU A 192 -19.29 -11.28 2.62
N PHE A 193 -18.64 -11.57 3.76
CA PHE A 193 -19.32 -11.70 5.05
C PHE A 193 -19.70 -10.36 5.69
N CYS A 194 -18.84 -9.34 5.59
CA CYS A 194 -19.06 -8.05 6.25
C CYS A 194 -19.94 -7.11 5.44
N VAL A 195 -19.82 -7.08 4.12
CA VAL A 195 -20.46 -6.08 3.25
C VAL A 195 -21.58 -6.68 2.41
N ARG A 196 -21.30 -7.76 1.67
CA ARG A 196 -22.29 -8.36 0.75
C ARG A 196 -23.47 -8.98 1.50
N TRP A 197 -23.24 -9.54 2.68
CA TRP A 197 -24.29 -10.15 3.51
C TRP A 197 -25.14 -9.10 4.22
N LYS A 198 -26.24 -8.69 3.57
CA LYS A 198 -27.20 -7.70 4.10
C LYS A 198 -28.11 -8.28 5.19
N ASN A 199 -28.52 -9.55 5.08
CA ASN A 199 -29.46 -10.20 6.00
C ASN A 199 -28.74 -10.92 7.15
N LYS A 200 -28.00 -10.16 7.98
CA LYS A 200 -27.29 -10.73 9.14
C LYS A 200 -28.29 -11.09 10.25
N PRO A 201 -28.14 -12.24 10.93
CA PRO A 201 -28.97 -12.58 12.07
C PRO A 201 -28.83 -11.53 13.18
N LEU A 202 -29.91 -11.32 13.93
CA LEU A 202 -30.02 -10.31 14.99
C LEU A 202 -28.86 -10.37 16.00
N ILE A 203 -28.36 -11.56 16.32
CA ILE A 203 -27.24 -11.77 17.25
C ILE A 203 -25.95 -11.10 16.74
N ILE A 204 -25.61 -11.30 15.47
CA ILE A 204 -24.40 -10.73 14.86
C ILE A 204 -24.52 -9.21 14.76
N ARG A 205 -25.71 -8.70 14.36
CA ARG A 205 -25.96 -7.27 14.28
C ARG A 205 -25.83 -6.59 15.64
N THR A 206 -26.41 -7.18 16.68
CA THR A 206 -26.32 -6.66 18.06
C THR A 206 -24.88 -6.72 18.60
N SER A 207 -24.12 -7.77 18.28
CA SER A 207 -22.71 -7.88 18.68
C SER A 207 -21.83 -6.83 17.99
N LEU A 208 -21.96 -6.68 16.66
CA LEU A 208 -21.24 -5.64 15.90
C LEU A 208 -21.58 -4.23 16.39
N TYR A 209 -22.85 -3.96 16.71
CA TYR A 209 -23.27 -2.68 17.27
C TYR A 209 -22.62 -2.44 18.65
N LYS A 210 -22.63 -3.43 19.55
CA LYS A 210 -21.97 -3.32 20.85
C LYS A 210 -20.47 -3.05 20.71
N ILE A 211 -19.77 -3.79 19.84
CA ILE A 211 -18.34 -3.58 19.56
C ILE A 211 -18.10 -2.16 19.03
N THR A 212 -18.94 -1.70 18.10
CA THR A 212 -18.84 -0.35 17.54
C THR A 212 -19.01 0.72 18.63
N CYS A 213 -20.02 0.59 19.50
CA CYS A 213 -20.23 1.53 20.60
C CYS A 213 -19.09 1.51 21.64
N VAL A 214 -18.51 0.35 21.92
CA VAL A 214 -17.32 0.25 22.80
C VAL A 214 -16.16 1.00 22.17
N LEU A 215 -15.85 0.71 20.91
CA LEU A 215 -14.76 1.36 20.18
C LEU A 215 -14.96 2.88 20.05
N GLN A 216 -16.19 3.33 19.81
CA GLN A 216 -16.56 4.74 19.79
C GLN A 216 -16.24 5.44 21.11
N LYS A 217 -16.66 4.84 22.23
CA LYS A 217 -16.42 5.41 23.57
C LYS A 217 -14.95 5.37 23.96
N THR A 218 -14.23 4.30 23.63
CA THR A 218 -12.80 4.16 23.99
C THR A 218 -11.90 5.10 23.18
N LEU A 219 -12.25 5.34 21.91
CA LEU A 219 -11.42 6.15 21.01
C LEU A 219 -11.91 7.61 20.90
N ASP A 220 -13.02 7.96 21.56
CA ASP A 220 -13.70 9.26 21.47
C ASP A 220 -13.90 9.69 20.00
N VAL A 221 -14.48 8.77 19.20
CA VAL A 221 -14.69 8.94 17.76
C VAL A 221 -16.16 9.09 17.41
N VAL A 222 -16.41 9.93 16.41
CA VAL A 222 -17.75 10.28 15.91
C VAL A 222 -17.81 10.02 14.41
N GLU A 223 -18.99 9.66 13.90
CA GLU A 223 -19.22 9.60 12.46
C GLU A 223 -19.05 10.99 11.83
N VAL A 224 -18.54 11.03 10.61
CA VAL A 224 -18.46 12.27 9.84
C VAL A 224 -19.82 12.49 9.21
N ASP A 225 -20.44 13.62 9.52
CA ASP A 225 -21.60 14.10 8.77
C ASP A 225 -21.12 14.40 7.35
N VAL A 226 -21.42 13.48 6.43
CA VAL A 226 -21.27 13.74 5.01
C VAL A 226 -22.53 14.51 4.65
N ASP A 227 -22.42 15.84 4.58
CA ASP A 227 -23.50 16.65 4.02
C ASP A 227 -23.91 16.03 2.68
N GLU A 228 -25.21 15.74 2.52
CA GLU A 228 -25.82 15.19 1.30
C GLU A 228 -25.71 16.15 0.08
N GLU A 229 -24.94 17.24 0.19
CA GLU A 229 -24.82 18.30 -0.81
C GLU A 229 -23.34 18.66 -1.10
N LEU A 230 -22.63 17.73 -1.73
CA LEU A 230 -21.57 18.12 -2.68
C LEU A 230 -21.91 17.54 -4.04
N ASN A 231 -23.03 18.02 -4.58
CA ASN A 231 -23.28 18.04 -6.02
C ASN A 231 -22.19 18.89 -6.67
N TRP A 232 -21.06 18.26 -6.98
CA TRP A 232 -20.11 18.79 -7.96
C TRP A 232 -20.68 18.50 -9.35
N ASP A 233 -21.71 19.25 -9.72
CA ASP A 233 -22.11 19.43 -11.12
C ASP A 233 -20.97 20.11 -11.90
#